data_AF-X7EA82-F1
#
_entry.id   AF-X7EA82-F1
#
_cell.length_a   1.000
_cell.length_b   1.000
_cell.length_c   1.000
_cell.angle_alpha   90.00
_cell.angle_beta   90.00
_cell.angle_gamma   90.00
#
_symmetry.space_group_name_H-M   'P 1'
#
loop_
_entity.id
_entity.type
_entity.pdbx_description
1 polymer ?
#
loop_
_entity_poly.entity_id
_entity_poly.type
_entity_poly.pdbx_seq_one_letter_code
_entity_poly.pdbx_strand_id
1 'polypeptide(L)'
;MSERRDQVIKLRLTQAERAQLDRLCEADRSESCAAYIRQKALAPDVSTTAIAELIGRTGLTLNMLDTATPLQLGRLSADLRRLTAELRKHRAD
;
A
#
# COMPACT_ATOMS: atom_id res chain seq x y z
N MET A 1 3.39 -25.24 4.22
CA MET A 1 2.27 -25.23 3.26
C MET A 1 1.80 -23.80 3.13
N SER A 2 1.83 -23.19 1.93
CA SER A 2 1.41 -21.79 1.79
C SER A 2 -0.12 -21.77 1.66
N GLU A 3 -0.79 -21.22 2.66
CA GLU A 3 -2.24 -20.98 2.65
C GLU A 3 -2.62 -20.23 1.37
N ARG A 4 -3.51 -20.83 0.57
CA ARG A 4 -4.03 -20.18 -0.63
C ARG A 4 -4.87 -18.99 -0.18
N ARG A 5 -4.49 -17.78 -0.61
CA ARG A 5 -5.19 -16.55 -0.19
C ARG A 5 -6.25 -16.15 -1.21
N ASP A 6 -7.44 -15.84 -0.70
CA ASP A 6 -8.63 -15.55 -1.52
C ASP A 6 -8.65 -14.11 -2.07
N GLN A 7 -7.85 -13.22 -1.50
CA GLN A 7 -7.76 -11.82 -1.92
C GLN A 7 -6.42 -11.52 -2.60
N VAL A 8 -6.51 -11.11 -3.87
CA VAL A 8 -5.35 -10.73 -4.69
C VAL A 8 -5.45 -9.25 -5.03
N ILE A 9 -4.40 -8.50 -4.72
CA ILE A 9 -4.27 -7.07 -5.04
C ILE A 9 -3.25 -6.93 -6.17
N LYS A 10 -3.61 -6.19 -7.22
CA LYS A 10 -2.69 -5.84 -8.30
C LYS A 10 -2.09 -4.46 -8.04
N LEU A 11 -0.76 -4.38 -8.02
CA LEU A 11 -0.03 -3.13 -7.91
C LEU A 11 0.44 -2.70 -9.30
N ARG A 12 0.17 -1.45 -9.68
CA ARG A 12 0.76 -0.85 -10.88
C ARG A 12 2.03 -0.13 -10.45
N LEU A 13 3.14 -0.57 -11.01
CA LEU A 13 4.46 -0.02 -10.77
C LEU A 13 5.04 0.42 -12.12
N THR A 14 5.75 1.54 -12.11
CA THR A 14 6.68 1.88 -13.17
C THR A 14 7.81 0.86 -13.23
N GLN A 15 8.53 0.83 -14.35
CA GLN A 15 9.68 -0.06 -14.50
C GLN A 15 10.77 0.20 -13.45
N ALA A 16 11.00 1.48 -13.10
CA ALA A 16 11.97 1.86 -12.08
C ALA A 16 11.56 1.38 -10.68
N GLU A 17 10.28 1.57 -10.31
CA GLU A 17 9.75 1.07 -9.03
C GLU A 17 9.80 -0.45 -8.94
N ARG A 18 9.50 -1.15 -10.05
CA ARG A 18 9.61 -2.61 -10.10
C ARG A 18 11.05 -3.08 -9.91
N ALA A 19 12.01 -2.48 -10.61
CA ALA A 19 13.43 -2.82 -10.48
C ALA A 19 13.99 -2.50 -9.08
N GLN A 20 13.49 -1.46 -8.42
CA GLN A 20 13.83 -1.18 -7.03
C GLN A 20 13.24 -2.24 -6.09
N LEU A 21 11.98 -2.62 -6.29
CA LEU A 21 11.31 -3.63 -5.48
C LEU A 21 11.99 -5.00 -5.62
N ASP A 22 12.36 -5.42 -6.84
CA ASP A 22 13.06 -6.68 -7.08
C ASP A 22 14.40 -6.71 -6.32
N ARG A 23 15.20 -5.63 -6.38
CA ARG A 23 16.45 -5.50 -5.61
C ARG A 23 16.25 -5.62 -4.10
N LEU A 24 15.18 -5.01 -3.57
CA LEU A 24 14.84 -5.10 -2.15
C LEU A 24 14.43 -6.51 -1.75
N CYS A 25 13.68 -7.21 -2.59
CA CYS A 25 13.28 -8.60 -2.35
C CYS A 25 14.49 -9.53 -2.32
N GLU A 26 15.43 -9.35 -3.25
CA GLU A 26 16.68 -10.11 -3.30
C GLU A 26 17.55 -9.86 -2.06
N ALA A 27 17.71 -8.59 -1.67
CA ALA A 27 18.51 -8.21 -0.49
C ALA A 27 17.95 -8.81 0.81
N ASP A 28 16.61 -8.84 0.95
CA ASP A 28 15.91 -9.39 2.11
C ASP A 28 15.80 -10.93 2.05
N ARG A 29 16.24 -11.56 0.95
CA ARG A 29 16.13 -13.02 0.68
C ARG A 29 14.70 -13.55 0.82
N SER A 30 13.73 -12.71 0.46
CA SER A 30 12.33 -13.06 0.50
C SER A 30 12.00 -14.12 -0.57
N GLU A 31 11.16 -15.10 -0.22
CA GLU A 31 10.74 -16.19 -1.13
C GLU A 31 10.05 -15.69 -2.40
N SER A 32 9.39 -14.52 -2.31
CA SER A 32 8.77 -13.86 -3.46
C SER A 32 8.54 -12.38 -3.15
N CYS A 33 8.32 -11.59 -4.20
CA CYS A 33 7.96 -10.18 -4.07
C CYS A 33 6.66 -9.96 -3.25
N ALA A 34 5.67 -10.84 -3.40
CA ALA A 34 4.45 -10.78 -2.62
C ALA A 34 4.68 -11.10 -1.13
N ALA A 35 5.59 -12.01 -0.81
CA ALA A 35 5.98 -12.32 0.57
C ALA A 35 6.71 -11.13 1.20
N TYR A 36 7.67 -10.54 0.48
CA TYR A 36 8.41 -9.35 0.91
C TYR A 36 7.47 -8.19 1.25
N ILE A 37 6.61 -7.78 0.31
CA ILE A 37 5.69 -6.65 0.51
C ILE A 37 4.80 -6.88 1.73
N ARG A 38 4.31 -8.11 1.91
CA ARG A 38 3.45 -8.45 3.04
C ARG A 38 4.21 -8.38 4.36
N GLN A 39 5.39 -8.98 4.43
CA GLN A 39 6.21 -8.98 5.63
C GLN A 39 6.52 -7.54 6.06
N LYS A 40 6.92 -6.69 5.11
CA LYS A 40 7.17 -5.27 5.40
C LYS A 40 5.90 -4.52 5.77
N ALA A 41 4.76 -4.80 5.13
CA ALA A 41 3.49 -4.16 5.47
C ALA A 41 2.94 -4.53 6.85
N LEU A 42 3.32 -5.70 7.39
CA LEU A 42 2.87 -6.20 8.70
C LEU A 42 3.91 -6.01 9.81
N ALA A 43 5.10 -5.50 9.50
CA ALA A 43 6.16 -5.34 10.48
C ALA A 43 5.77 -4.26 11.53
N PRO A 44 5.96 -4.53 12.83
CA PRO A 44 5.55 -3.63 13.92
C PRO A 44 6.34 -2.31 13.95
N ASP A 45 7.51 -2.25 13.31
CA ASP A 45 8.39 -1.07 13.26
C ASP A 45 7.97 -0.04 12.20
N VAL A 46 6.89 -0.30 11.47
CA VAL A 46 6.37 0.64 10.50
C VAL A 46 5.66 1.75 11.28
N SER A 47 6.38 2.84 11.56
CA SER A 47 5.87 4.16 12.01
C SER A 47 4.74 4.72 11.12
N THR A 48 4.43 3.98 10.06
CA THR A 48 3.61 4.24 8.90
C THR A 48 2.34 3.36 8.90
N THR A 49 2.00 2.61 9.96
CA THR A 49 0.76 1.78 10.02
C THR A 49 -0.49 2.60 9.69
N ALA A 50 -0.62 3.81 10.25
CA ALA A 50 -1.72 4.73 9.92
C ALA A 50 -1.70 5.16 8.44
N ILE A 51 -0.52 5.30 7.84
CA ILE A 51 -0.32 5.62 6.42
C ILE A 51 -0.69 4.42 5.55
N ALA A 52 -0.29 3.21 5.94
CA ALA A 52 -0.61 1.96 5.25
C ALA A 52 -2.12 1.71 5.23
N GLU A 53 -2.81 1.92 6.37
CA GLU A 53 -4.28 1.86 6.44
C GLU A 53 -4.94 2.91 5.55
N LEU A 54 -4.43 4.15 5.55
CA LEU A 54 -4.94 5.24 4.69
C LEU A 54 -4.78 4.89 3.21
N ILE A 55 -3.63 4.35 2.80
CA ILE A 55 -3.38 3.89 1.43
C ILE A 55 -4.33 2.75 1.08
N GLY A 56 -4.52 1.77 1.97
CA GLY A 56 -5.41 0.63 1.77
C GLY A 56 -6.87 1.06 1.54
N ARG A 57 -7.42 1.90 2.41
CA ARG A 57 -8.80 2.42 2.27
C ARG A 57 -8.99 3.23 0.99
N THR A 58 -8.00 4.07 0.67
CA THR A 58 -7.98 4.88 -0.56
C THR A 58 -8.01 3.97 -1.78
N GLY A 59 -7.13 2.96 -1.83
CA GLY A 59 -7.05 2.00 -2.93
C GLY A 59 -8.33 1.17 -3.12
N LEU A 60 -8.94 0.72 -2.02
CA LEU A 60 -10.23 0.01 -2.07
C LEU A 60 -11.35 0.90 -2.65
N THR A 61 -11.43 2.15 -2.20
CA THR A 61 -12.45 3.08 -2.69
C THR A 61 -12.22 3.44 -4.16
N LEU A 62 -10.95 3.60 -4.58
CA LEU A 62 -10.59 3.80 -5.98
C LEU A 62 -10.95 2.61 -6.86
N ASN A 63 -10.76 1.38 -6.37
CA ASN A 63 -11.12 0.16 -7.10
C ASN A 63 -12.63 -0.04 -7.25
N MET A 64 -13.44 0.67 -6.46
CA MET A 64 -14.90 0.62 -6.51
C MET A 64 -15.50 1.95 -7.00
N LEU A 65 -14.70 2.83 -7.63
CA LEU A 65 -15.10 4.18 -8.07
C LEU A 65 -16.42 4.17 -8.86
N ASP A 66 -16.58 3.17 -9.72
CA ASP A 66 -17.72 2.95 -10.61
C ASP A 66 -19.04 2.74 -9.84
N THR A 67 -18.94 2.29 -8.58
CA THR A 67 -20.07 2.02 -7.68
C THR A 67 -20.04 2.86 -6.40
N ALA A 68 -19.10 3.79 -6.30
CA ALA A 68 -18.88 4.55 -5.08
C ALA A 68 -19.97 5.60 -4.86
N THR A 69 -20.52 5.62 -3.65
CA THR A 69 -21.50 6.64 -3.24
C THR A 69 -20.82 8.01 -3.08
N PRO A 70 -21.58 9.12 -3.20
CA PRO A 70 -21.05 10.47 -2.96
C PRO A 70 -20.36 10.63 -1.60
N LEU A 71 -20.87 9.95 -0.57
CA LEU A 71 -20.26 9.93 0.76
C LEU A 71 -18.89 9.24 0.77
N GLN A 72 -18.76 8.11 0.06
CA GLN A 72 -17.48 7.40 -0.08
C GLN A 72 -16.47 8.24 -0.88
N LEU A 73 -16.91 8.98 -1.90
CA LEU A 73 -16.06 9.92 -2.63
C LEU A 73 -15.60 11.10 -1.75
N GLY A 74 -16.48 11.63 -0.91
CA GLY A 74 -16.13 12.64 0.09
C GLY A 74 -15.09 12.13 1.10
N ARG A 75 -15.26 10.89 1.58
CA ARG A 75 -14.29 10.22 2.46
C ARG A 75 -12.96 9.96 1.76
N LEU A 76 -12.98 9.55 0.50
CA LEU A 76 -11.77 9.37 -0.32
C LEU A 76 -10.98 10.67 -0.42
N SER A 77 -11.64 11.81 -0.66
CA SER A 77 -10.96 13.11 -0.66
C SER A 77 -10.33 13.45 0.69
N ALA A 78 -10.97 13.11 1.80
CA ALA A 78 -10.43 13.35 3.14
C ALA A 78 -9.22 12.44 3.44
N ASP A 79 -9.34 11.16 3.11
CA ASP A 79 -8.26 10.17 3.28
C ASP A 79 -7.03 10.55 2.44
N LEU A 80 -7.21 11.00 1.19
CA LEU A 80 -6.10 11.49 0.34
C LEU A 80 -5.39 12.72 0.92
N ARG A 81 -6.14 13.69 1.47
CA ARG A 81 -5.55 14.86 2.13
C ARG A 81 -4.74 14.46 3.36
N ARG A 82 -5.29 13.55 4.17
CA ARG A 82 -4.62 13.04 5.37
C ARG A 82 -3.35 12.27 5.01
N LEU A 83 -3.42 11.41 4.01
CA LEU A 83 -2.27 10.67 3.48
C LEU A 83 -1.15 11.63 3.02
N THR A 84 -1.51 12.67 2.25
CA THR A 84 -0.56 13.69 1.80
C THR A 84 0.13 14.41 2.97
N ALA A 85 -0.64 14.73 4.02
CA ALA A 85 -0.11 15.40 5.20
C ALA A 85 0.89 14.51 5.96
N GLU A 86 0.56 13.23 6.17
CA GLU A 86 1.45 12.30 6.86
C GLU A 86 2.73 12.03 6.06
N LEU A 87 2.62 11.81 4.74
CA LEU A 87 3.81 11.62 3.89
C LEU A 87 4.73 12.84 3.86
N ARG A 88 4.20 14.07 3.99
CA ARG A 88 5.02 15.28 4.09
C ARG A 88 5.82 15.35 5.38
N LYS A 89 5.26 14.89 6.51
CA LYS A 89 5.97 14.86 7.79
C LYS A 89 7.18 13.94 7.72
N HIS A 90 7.01 12.75 7.15
CA HIS A 90 8.09 11.77 6.99
C HIS A 90 9.11 12.09 5.88
N ARG A 91 8.93 13.17 5.11
CA ARG A 91 9.90 13.65 4.12
C ARG A 91 10.84 14.72 4.69
N ALA A 92 10.52 15.29 5.84
CA ALA A 92 11.31 16.34 6.49
C ALA A 92 12.37 15.79 7.46
N ASP A 93 12.34 14.47 7.72
CA ASP A 93 13.35 13.69 8.42
C ASP A 93 14.29 12.99 7.43
#